data_AF-A0A8C8VXB4-F1
#
_entry.id   AF-A0A8C8VXB4-F1
#
_cell.length_a   1.000
_cell.length_b   1.000
_cell.length_c   1.000
_cell.angle_alpha   90.00
_cell.angle_beta   90.00
_cell.angle_gamma   90.00
#
_symmetry.space_group_name_H-M   'P 1'
#
loop_
_entity.id
_entity.type
_entity.pdbx_description
1 polymer ?
#
loop_
_entity_poly.entity_id
_entity_poly.type
_entity_poly.pdbx_seq_one_letter_code
_entity_poly.pdbx_strand_id
1 'polypeptide(L)'
;MKMKKGFNSHMRSEAKRLKTFVTYNTFRSWTPQDMAAAGFYFTGVKLGVQCFCCSLILFGTSLRKTPIESHRRFRPGCEFLLGKDVGNIGKYDIRVKSPEKLRGGKARYQEEEARLESFENWPFYAHGTSPRVLSAAGFVFTGKRDTMQYFSCGGCLGNWEEGDDPWKEHAKWFPKCEFLQSKKSSKEIAQYIQSYEGFVHVMGEHFVNCWVRRELPMASAYCNDSVFANEELRLDTFKDWPLESPVAVEALVRAGLFYTGKNDIVRCFSCEGCILKWEEGDDPLEEHTKFFPNCVFLQNLKSSAEAIPDLQSHCALPEAMSTTDESNHEDPVNVHSMVAVELIHNSPNLQVFQLECDFFSNCEPLMTVLASCKKLREIEFSGRCFEAMPFVTILPNFVSLKILNLKRQQFPDKETSENFAQALGSLRNLEELLLPSGDGIHHVAKLIVRQCLQLQCLRVLAFKETLDDDSVMEIAKGATSGGFQKLETLDLSMNHKITEEGYRHFFQALDNLPSLQVLNICRRIPDSIQVQATTVKALSQCVSRLPSLTRLEMLSWLLDKEDMKVINAVKERHPQSERLTVFWKWIVPFSPVIQK
;
A
#
# COMPACT_ATOMS: atom_id res chain seq x y z
N MET A 1 -11.33 -26.68 27.67
CA MET A 1 -10.54 -26.29 26.46
C MET A 1 -9.50 -25.26 26.91
N LYS A 2 -8.20 -25.49 26.69
CA LYS A 2 -7.15 -24.53 27.12
C LYS A 2 -7.01 -23.43 26.07
N MET A 3 -7.05 -22.15 26.47
CA MET A 3 -6.73 -21.03 25.58
C MET A 3 -5.38 -21.29 24.90
N LYS A 4 -5.30 -21.10 23.58
CA LYS A 4 -4.03 -21.19 22.86
C LYS A 4 -3.07 -20.17 23.47
N LYS A 5 -1.91 -20.66 23.92
CA LYS A 5 -0.92 -19.85 24.65
C LYS A 5 -0.57 -18.62 23.81
N GLY A 6 -0.94 -17.44 24.31
CA GLY A 6 -0.66 -16.13 23.71
C GLY A 6 -1.72 -15.56 22.75
N PHE A 7 -2.86 -16.23 22.55
CA PHE A 7 -4.01 -15.65 21.85
C PHE A 7 -4.61 -14.49 22.65
N ASN A 8 -4.96 -13.39 21.99
CA ASN A 8 -5.60 -12.22 22.60
C ASN A 8 -7.05 -12.05 22.09
N SER A 9 -8.03 -12.37 22.93
CA SER A 9 -9.47 -12.27 22.63
C SER A 9 -9.95 -10.85 22.38
N HIS A 10 -9.36 -9.87 23.07
CA HIS A 10 -9.77 -8.46 23.00
C HIS A 10 -9.38 -7.80 21.67
N MET A 11 -8.42 -8.38 20.94
CA MET A 11 -7.88 -7.85 19.69
C MET A 11 -8.34 -8.63 18.45
N ARG A 12 -9.45 -9.38 18.56
CA ARG A 12 -10.10 -10.09 17.43
C ARG A 12 -10.67 -9.14 16.37
N SER A 13 -11.17 -7.98 16.80
CA SER A 13 -11.69 -6.94 15.92
C SER A 13 -10.58 -6.10 15.32
N GLU A 14 -10.53 -6.07 13.98
CA GLU A 14 -9.62 -5.21 13.24
C GLU A 14 -9.80 -3.74 13.59
N ALA A 15 -11.05 -3.28 13.77
CA ALA A 15 -11.33 -1.91 14.20
C ALA A 15 -10.74 -1.61 15.58
N LYS A 16 -10.77 -2.57 16.52
CA LYS A 16 -10.09 -2.40 17.83
C LYS A 16 -8.58 -2.39 17.69
N ARG A 17 -8.00 -3.24 16.83
CA ARG A 17 -6.57 -3.21 16.53
C ARG A 17 -6.18 -1.84 15.96
N LEU A 18 -6.94 -1.28 15.02
CA LEU A 18 -6.72 0.06 14.48
C LEU A 18 -6.71 1.14 15.55
N LYS A 19 -7.66 1.10 16.50
CA LYS A 19 -7.72 2.07 17.61
C LYS A 19 -6.45 2.06 18.47
N THR A 20 -5.75 0.93 18.58
CA THR A 20 -4.46 0.90 19.31
C THR A 20 -3.39 1.77 18.67
N PHE A 21 -3.51 2.06 17.37
CA PHE A 21 -2.53 2.88 16.64
C PHE A 21 -2.79 4.38 16.73
N VAL A 22 -3.80 4.84 17.48
CA VAL A 22 -4.06 6.29 17.65
C VAL A 22 -2.86 7.02 18.27
N THR A 23 -2.13 6.36 19.16
CA THR A 23 -0.89 6.87 19.78
C THR A 23 0.38 6.37 19.08
N TYR A 24 0.24 5.66 17.97
CA TYR A 24 1.36 5.10 17.23
C TYR A 24 1.96 6.16 16.31
N ASN A 25 3.29 6.28 16.37
CA ASN A 25 4.01 7.30 15.62
C ASN A 25 3.90 7.02 14.10
N THR A 26 3.29 7.94 13.36
CA THR A 26 2.82 7.78 11.96
C THR A 26 3.92 7.79 10.89
N PHE A 27 5.18 8.09 11.24
CA PHE A 27 6.30 8.18 10.30
C PHE A 27 6.92 6.82 9.92
N ARG A 28 6.13 5.79 9.60
CA ARG A 28 6.63 4.42 9.33
C ARG A 28 6.10 3.78 8.04
N SER A 29 6.89 2.86 7.51
CA SER A 29 6.68 2.14 6.24
C SER A 29 5.41 1.30 6.17
N TRP A 30 4.92 0.83 7.32
CA TRP A 30 3.67 0.08 7.39
C TRP A 30 2.59 0.97 7.95
N THR A 31 1.47 1.02 7.24
CA THR A 31 0.31 1.76 7.70
C THR A 31 -0.37 1.01 8.86
N PRO A 32 -1.01 1.72 9.81
CA PRO A 32 -1.89 1.11 10.80
C PRO A 32 -2.91 0.13 10.21
N GLN A 33 -3.42 0.46 9.01
CA GLN A 33 -4.34 -0.35 8.22
C GLN A 33 -3.71 -1.69 7.83
N ASP A 34 -2.52 -1.68 7.21
CA ASP A 34 -1.84 -2.90 6.80
C ASP A 34 -1.47 -3.78 8.01
N MET A 35 -1.07 -3.16 9.12
CA MET A 35 -0.73 -3.87 10.35
C MET A 35 -1.97 -4.52 10.97
N ALA A 36 -3.08 -3.79 11.09
CA ALA A 36 -4.33 -4.31 11.63
C ALA A 36 -4.93 -5.42 10.75
N ALA A 37 -4.91 -5.24 9.43
CA ALA A 37 -5.32 -6.25 8.44
C ALA A 37 -4.44 -7.51 8.51
N ALA A 38 -3.14 -7.36 8.79
CA ALA A 38 -2.23 -8.48 9.02
C ALA A 38 -2.37 -9.13 10.41
N GLY A 39 -3.35 -8.69 11.21
CA GLY A 39 -3.67 -9.23 12.53
C GLY A 39 -2.83 -8.65 13.67
N PHE A 40 -2.14 -7.54 13.47
CA PHE A 40 -1.33 -6.89 14.49
C PHE A 40 -2.06 -5.73 15.19
N TYR A 41 -1.80 -5.56 16.48
CA TYR A 41 -2.17 -4.37 17.25
C TYR A 41 -0.91 -3.74 17.86
N PHE A 42 -0.95 -2.45 18.14
CA PHE A 42 0.12 -1.76 18.83
C PHE A 42 0.12 -2.12 20.32
N THR A 43 1.28 -2.51 20.83
CA THR A 43 1.44 -2.93 22.24
C THR A 43 1.49 -1.77 23.24
N GLY A 44 1.58 -0.52 22.77
CA GLY A 44 1.77 0.66 23.63
C GLY A 44 3.21 0.85 24.12
N VAL A 45 4.11 -0.10 23.83
CA VAL A 45 5.51 -0.04 24.27
C VAL A 45 6.43 0.04 23.05
N LYS A 46 7.27 1.09 23.02
CA LYS A 46 8.18 1.37 21.89
C LYS A 46 7.40 1.39 20.57
N LEU A 47 7.84 0.60 19.58
CA LEU A 47 7.21 0.42 18.27
C LEU A 47 6.76 -1.03 18.06
N GLY A 48 6.51 -1.76 19.14
CA GLY A 48 6.17 -3.18 19.08
C GLY A 48 4.74 -3.38 18.62
N VAL A 49 4.55 -4.15 17.55
CA VAL A 49 3.23 -4.62 17.10
C VAL A 49 3.10 -6.11 17.32
N GLN A 50 1.97 -6.57 17.86
CA GLN A 50 1.76 -7.95 18.27
C GLN A 50 0.59 -8.58 17.54
N CYS A 51 0.78 -9.78 17.00
CA CYS A 51 -0.30 -10.52 16.38
C CYS A 51 -1.28 -11.03 17.45
N PHE A 52 -2.58 -10.77 17.29
CA PHE A 52 -3.61 -11.26 18.23
C PHE A 52 -3.71 -12.79 18.26
N CYS A 53 -3.40 -13.45 17.15
CA CYS A 53 -3.59 -14.90 17.00
C CYS A 53 -2.38 -15.72 17.46
N CYS A 54 -1.16 -15.37 17.02
CA CYS A 54 0.05 -16.16 17.27
C CYS A 54 1.07 -15.49 18.21
N SER A 55 0.75 -14.28 18.71
CA SER A 55 1.60 -13.51 19.62
C SER A 55 2.96 -13.11 19.07
N LEU A 56 3.18 -13.23 17.75
CA LEU A 56 4.38 -12.70 17.12
C LEU A 56 4.46 -11.20 17.42
N ILE A 57 5.56 -10.76 18.01
CA ILE A 57 5.86 -9.35 18.21
C ILE A 57 6.91 -8.95 17.18
N LEU A 58 6.66 -7.86 16.46
CA LEU A 58 7.58 -7.25 15.53
C LEU A 58 7.91 -5.83 16.00
N PHE A 59 9.18 -5.44 15.88
CA PHE A 59 9.67 -4.11 16.21
C PHE A 59 10.32 -3.52 14.94
N GLY A 60 9.72 -2.48 14.35
CA GLY A 60 10.30 -1.75 13.21
C GLY A 60 10.10 -2.43 11.84
N THR A 61 9.85 -1.60 10.82
CA THR A 61 9.25 -1.98 9.54
C THR A 61 10.28 -2.04 8.41
N SER A 62 10.23 -3.08 7.59
CA SER A 62 11.02 -3.20 6.35
C SER A 62 10.23 -2.58 5.20
N LEU A 63 10.77 -1.58 4.51
CA LEU A 63 10.16 -0.97 3.30
C LEU A 63 9.94 -1.97 2.16
N ARG A 64 10.72 -3.06 2.14
CA ARG A 64 10.65 -4.08 1.07
C ARG A 64 9.64 -5.19 1.32
N LYS A 65 9.03 -5.27 2.51
CA LYS A 65 8.19 -6.40 2.91
C LYS A 65 6.98 -5.91 3.67
N THR A 66 5.79 -6.36 3.29
CA THR A 66 4.55 -5.98 3.96
C THR A 66 4.44 -6.60 5.37
N PRO A 67 3.56 -6.10 6.25
CA PRO A 67 3.33 -6.72 7.56
C PRO A 67 2.94 -8.20 7.44
N ILE A 68 2.07 -8.52 6.47
CA ILE A 68 1.58 -9.89 6.25
C ILE A 68 2.68 -10.82 5.74
N GLU A 69 3.60 -10.34 4.90
CA GLU A 69 4.77 -11.11 4.45
C GLU A 69 5.73 -11.39 5.60
N SER A 70 5.96 -10.39 6.44
CA SER A 70 6.79 -10.56 7.63
C SER A 70 6.16 -11.52 8.63
N HIS A 71 4.83 -11.44 8.81
CA HIS A 71 4.06 -12.39 9.61
C HIS A 71 4.23 -13.82 9.07
N ARG A 72 4.04 -14.02 7.76
CA ARG A 72 4.18 -15.33 7.10
C ARG A 72 5.60 -15.87 7.19
N ARG A 73 6.62 -15.02 7.11
CA ARG A 73 8.03 -15.41 7.25
C ARG A 73 8.35 -15.94 8.64
N PHE A 74 7.94 -15.23 9.70
CA PHE A 74 8.34 -15.58 11.06
C PHE A 74 7.40 -16.57 11.74
N ARG A 75 6.12 -16.61 11.35
CA ARG A 75 5.11 -17.54 11.87
C ARG A 75 4.20 -18.08 10.75
N PRO A 76 4.73 -18.88 9.82
CA PRO A 76 3.93 -19.46 8.73
C PRO A 76 2.78 -20.36 9.23
N GLY A 77 2.93 -20.96 10.42
CA GLY A 77 1.90 -21.80 11.05
C GLY A 77 0.81 -21.03 11.81
N CYS A 78 0.79 -19.69 11.73
CA CYS A 78 -0.26 -18.90 12.36
C CYS A 78 -1.62 -19.24 11.77
N GLU A 79 -2.57 -19.67 12.60
CA GLU A 79 -3.90 -20.11 12.14
C GLU A 79 -4.71 -19.01 11.46
N PHE A 80 -4.51 -17.74 11.87
CA PHE A 80 -5.04 -16.58 11.17
C PHE A 80 -4.53 -16.50 9.73
N LEU A 81 -3.22 -16.69 9.49
CA LEU A 81 -2.64 -16.67 8.15
C LEU A 81 -3.08 -17.87 7.29
N LEU A 82 -3.37 -19.00 7.93
CA LEU A 82 -3.89 -20.20 7.27
C LEU A 82 -5.39 -20.11 6.96
N GLY A 83 -6.04 -18.98 7.28
CA GLY A 83 -7.47 -18.78 7.05
C GLY A 83 -8.38 -19.65 7.92
N LYS A 84 -7.85 -20.21 9.03
CA LYS A 84 -8.67 -20.97 9.98
C LYS A 84 -9.57 -20.02 10.78
N ASP A 85 -10.69 -20.55 11.26
CA ASP A 85 -11.58 -19.79 12.14
C ASP A 85 -10.97 -19.57 13.52
N VAL A 86 -10.29 -18.43 13.65
CA VAL A 86 -9.73 -17.92 14.91
C VAL A 86 -10.57 -16.76 15.47
N GLY A 87 -11.77 -16.55 14.92
CA GLY A 87 -12.68 -15.50 15.34
C GLY A 87 -12.26 -14.09 14.93
N ASN A 88 -11.43 -13.92 13.89
CA ASN A 88 -11.14 -12.58 13.36
C ASN A 88 -12.43 -11.90 12.90
N ILE A 89 -12.62 -10.65 13.30
CA ILE A 89 -13.72 -9.80 12.86
C ILE A 89 -13.11 -8.71 11.97
N GLY A 90 -13.44 -8.76 10.69
CA GLY A 90 -12.99 -7.79 9.69
C GLY A 90 -13.52 -6.39 10.01
N LYS A 91 -12.82 -5.35 9.54
CA LYS A 91 -13.17 -3.95 9.77
C LYS A 91 -14.64 -3.62 9.43
N TYR A 92 -15.19 -4.22 8.38
CA TYR A 92 -16.53 -3.97 7.87
C TYR A 92 -17.52 -5.12 8.15
N ASP A 93 -17.14 -6.11 8.97
CA ASP A 93 -18.01 -7.26 9.21
C ASP A 93 -19.30 -6.81 9.92
N ILE A 94 -20.42 -6.99 9.24
CA ILE A 94 -21.75 -6.66 9.77
C ILE A 94 -22.11 -7.65 10.88
N ARG A 95 -22.59 -7.13 12.02
CA ARG A 95 -22.99 -7.92 13.18
C ARG A 95 -24.24 -8.74 12.92
N VAL A 96 -25.24 -8.14 12.27
CA VAL A 96 -26.47 -8.81 11.84
C VAL A 96 -26.16 -9.81 10.74
N LYS A 97 -26.55 -11.06 10.94
CA LYS A 97 -26.31 -12.16 10.00
C LYS A 97 -27.60 -12.57 9.30
N SER A 98 -27.45 -13.26 8.17
CA SER A 98 -28.60 -13.86 7.49
C SER A 98 -29.29 -14.89 8.41
N PRO A 99 -30.63 -14.99 8.38
CA PRO A 99 -31.36 -16.02 9.11
C PRO A 99 -30.86 -17.42 8.74
N GLU A 100 -30.53 -18.24 9.74
CA GLU A 100 -30.17 -19.64 9.52
C GLU A 100 -31.35 -20.56 9.81
N LYS A 101 -31.35 -21.77 9.22
CA LYS A 101 -32.30 -22.82 9.59
C LYS A 101 -31.81 -23.54 10.84
N LEU A 102 -32.47 -23.32 11.97
CA LEU A 102 -32.16 -24.02 13.22
C LEU A 102 -32.39 -25.54 13.11
N ARG A 103 -31.43 -26.34 13.58
CA ARG A 103 -31.58 -27.79 13.68
C ARG A 103 -32.69 -28.13 14.68
N GLY A 104 -33.74 -28.82 14.23
CA GLY A 104 -34.86 -29.23 15.09
C GLY A 104 -36.03 -28.24 15.17
N GLY A 105 -36.00 -27.15 14.40
CA GLY A 105 -37.10 -26.18 14.32
C GLY A 105 -37.21 -25.25 15.54
N LYS A 106 -38.00 -24.17 15.40
CA LYS A 106 -38.16 -23.15 16.47
C LYS A 106 -38.76 -23.71 17.76
N ALA A 107 -39.62 -24.72 17.67
CA ALA A 107 -40.34 -25.29 18.82
C ALA A 107 -39.41 -25.97 19.85
N ARG A 108 -38.31 -26.57 19.41
CA ARG A 108 -37.34 -27.23 20.29
C ARG A 108 -36.68 -26.26 21.28
N TYR A 109 -36.51 -25.00 20.88
CA TYR A 109 -35.71 -24.01 21.61
C TYR A 109 -36.55 -23.08 22.47
N GLN A 110 -37.81 -23.43 22.76
CA GLN A 110 -38.63 -22.70 23.74
C GLN A 110 -38.05 -22.82 25.16
N GLU A 111 -37.55 -24.00 25.52
CA GLU A 111 -36.86 -24.25 26.79
C GLU A 111 -35.43 -23.70 26.79
N GLU A 112 -35.00 -23.11 27.90
CA GLU A 112 -33.66 -22.52 28.02
C GLU A 112 -32.55 -23.56 27.99
N GLU A 113 -32.79 -24.72 28.61
CA GLU A 113 -31.85 -25.83 28.68
C GLU A 113 -31.51 -26.34 27.27
N ALA A 114 -32.50 -26.47 26.38
CA ALA A 114 -32.28 -26.86 25.00
C ALA A 114 -31.46 -25.82 24.21
N ARG A 115 -31.60 -24.52 24.55
CA ARG A 115 -30.74 -23.48 24.00
C ARG A 115 -29.32 -23.59 24.54
N LEU A 116 -29.16 -23.87 25.83
CA LEU A 116 -27.85 -24.04 26.45
C LEU A 116 -27.08 -25.23 25.88
N GLU A 117 -27.77 -26.34 25.63
CA GLU A 117 -27.19 -27.52 24.95
C GLU A 117 -26.62 -27.17 23.57
N SER A 118 -27.22 -26.23 22.85
CA SER A 118 -26.72 -25.84 21.53
C SER A 118 -25.29 -25.29 21.58
N PHE A 119 -24.83 -24.77 22.73
CA PHE A 119 -23.51 -24.20 22.93
C PHE A 119 -22.39 -25.22 23.24
N GLU A 120 -22.64 -26.54 23.12
CA GLU A 120 -21.63 -27.58 23.39
C GLU A 120 -20.31 -27.34 22.61
N ASN A 121 -20.41 -26.84 21.37
CA ASN A 121 -19.27 -26.52 20.50
C ASN A 121 -19.05 -25.01 20.32
N TRP A 122 -19.41 -24.21 21.33
CA TRP A 122 -19.21 -22.76 21.29
C TRP A 122 -17.73 -22.42 21.05
N PRO A 123 -17.38 -21.60 20.04
CA PRO A 123 -16.00 -21.44 19.61
C PRO A 123 -15.11 -20.86 20.72
N PHE A 124 -13.86 -21.32 20.74
CA PHE A 124 -12.93 -21.02 21.81
C PHE A 124 -12.65 -19.52 22.00
N TYR A 125 -12.79 -18.75 20.92
CA TYR A 125 -12.49 -17.32 20.87
C TYR A 125 -13.63 -16.45 21.40
N ALA A 126 -14.83 -17.03 21.61
CA ALA A 126 -16.02 -16.33 22.09
C ALA A 126 -16.39 -16.70 23.54
N HIS A 127 -15.47 -17.32 24.28
CA HIS A 127 -15.69 -17.69 25.69
C HIS A 127 -15.86 -16.48 26.64
N GLY A 128 -15.57 -15.25 26.20
CA GLY A 128 -15.82 -14.04 26.98
C GLY A 128 -17.32 -13.77 27.22
N THR A 129 -18.20 -14.39 26.44
CA THR A 129 -19.65 -14.36 26.65
C THR A 129 -20.13 -15.70 27.19
N SER A 130 -20.83 -15.68 28.32
CA SER A 130 -21.31 -16.89 28.99
C SER A 130 -22.48 -17.52 28.22
N PRO A 131 -22.39 -18.80 27.79
CA PRO A 131 -23.50 -19.51 27.16
C PRO A 131 -24.79 -19.44 27.96
N ARG A 132 -24.73 -19.46 29.29
CA ARG A 132 -25.91 -19.34 30.15
C ARG A 132 -26.61 -17.99 29.99
N VAL A 133 -25.86 -16.89 29.94
CA VAL A 133 -26.44 -15.55 29.77
C VAL A 133 -27.05 -15.40 28.37
N LEU A 134 -26.41 -15.99 27.35
CA LEU A 134 -26.89 -16.01 25.99
C LEU A 134 -28.20 -16.83 25.86
N SER A 135 -28.24 -18.03 26.44
CA SER A 135 -29.44 -18.86 26.46
C SER A 135 -30.60 -18.20 27.22
N ALA A 136 -30.33 -17.53 28.34
CA ALA A 136 -31.31 -16.75 29.09
C ALA A 136 -31.88 -15.57 28.26
N ALA A 137 -31.05 -14.93 27.44
CA ALA A 137 -31.45 -13.87 26.50
C ALA A 137 -32.16 -14.40 25.23
N GLY A 138 -32.34 -15.72 25.11
CA GLY A 138 -33.08 -16.34 24.01
C GLY A 138 -32.22 -16.68 22.80
N PHE A 139 -30.90 -16.77 22.93
CA PHE A 139 -30.02 -17.14 21.83
C PHE A 139 -29.85 -18.65 21.70
N VAL A 140 -29.78 -19.10 20.45
CA VAL A 140 -29.43 -20.46 20.04
C VAL A 140 -28.16 -20.38 19.21
N PHE A 141 -27.17 -21.23 19.50
CA PHE A 141 -25.98 -21.33 18.67
C PHE A 141 -26.30 -22.04 17.35
N THR A 142 -25.94 -21.45 16.21
CA THR A 142 -26.25 -22.06 14.90
C THR A 142 -25.26 -23.15 14.49
N GLY A 143 -24.13 -23.27 15.19
CA GLY A 143 -23.03 -24.18 14.84
C GLY A 143 -22.02 -23.60 13.85
N LYS A 144 -22.19 -22.34 13.42
CA LYS A 144 -21.26 -21.66 12.50
C LYS A 144 -20.62 -20.44 13.14
N ARG A 145 -19.28 -20.46 13.21
CA ARG A 145 -18.48 -19.39 13.84
C ARG A 145 -19.03 -19.06 15.23
N ASP A 146 -19.19 -17.78 15.55
CA ASP A 146 -19.91 -17.27 16.73
C ASP A 146 -21.32 -16.78 16.39
N THR A 147 -21.96 -17.32 15.35
CA THR A 147 -23.30 -16.90 14.94
C THR A 147 -24.34 -17.50 15.86
N MET A 148 -25.22 -16.64 16.36
CA MET A 148 -26.36 -17.02 17.19
C MET A 148 -27.64 -16.48 16.59
N GLN A 149 -28.73 -17.18 16.86
CA GLN A 149 -30.06 -16.83 16.39
C GLN A 149 -31.03 -16.72 17.55
N TYR A 150 -31.85 -15.68 17.55
CA TYR A 150 -32.96 -15.54 18.49
C TYR A 150 -34.04 -16.57 18.16
N PHE A 151 -34.43 -17.40 19.14
CA PHE A 151 -35.40 -18.48 18.88
C PHE A 151 -36.78 -17.95 18.45
N SER A 152 -37.21 -16.81 19.01
CA SER A 152 -38.53 -16.20 18.77
C SER A 152 -38.57 -15.44 17.44
N CYS A 153 -37.90 -14.28 17.36
CA CYS A 153 -37.93 -13.43 16.16
C CYS A 153 -37.11 -14.00 14.98
N GLY A 154 -36.19 -14.93 15.22
CA GLY A 154 -35.34 -15.53 14.18
C GLY A 154 -34.19 -14.65 13.71
N GLY A 155 -34.00 -13.46 14.30
CA GLY A 155 -32.86 -12.59 14.01
C GLY A 155 -31.53 -13.26 14.35
N CYS A 156 -30.48 -13.00 13.57
CA CYS A 156 -29.17 -13.59 13.80
C CYS A 156 -28.12 -12.50 14.06
N LEU A 157 -27.26 -12.74 15.05
CA LEU A 157 -26.09 -11.90 15.34
C LEU A 157 -24.83 -12.76 15.39
N GLY A 158 -23.70 -12.20 14.99
CA GLY A 158 -22.37 -12.80 15.19
C GLY A 158 -21.35 -11.75 15.61
N ASN A 159 -20.06 -12.07 15.51
CA ASN A 159 -18.96 -11.15 15.85
C ASN A 159 -18.99 -10.71 17.33
N TRP A 160 -19.25 -11.64 18.24
CA TRP A 160 -19.39 -11.35 19.66
C TRP A 160 -18.04 -11.03 20.30
N GLU A 161 -18.00 -9.91 21.00
CA GLU A 161 -16.82 -9.41 21.72
C GLU A 161 -16.98 -9.58 23.24
N GLU A 162 -15.85 -9.51 23.94
CA GLU A 162 -15.82 -9.56 25.40
C GLU A 162 -16.46 -8.29 25.98
N GLY A 163 -17.45 -8.47 26.87
CA GLY A 163 -18.24 -7.38 27.45
C GLY A 163 -19.56 -7.08 26.74
N ASP A 164 -19.85 -7.72 25.61
CA ASP A 164 -21.15 -7.56 24.95
C ASP A 164 -22.29 -8.10 25.83
N ASP A 165 -23.30 -7.27 26.08
CA ASP A 165 -24.50 -7.67 26.83
C ASP A 165 -25.56 -8.22 25.86
N PRO A 166 -25.98 -9.49 26.00
CA PRO A 166 -26.91 -10.12 25.07
C PRO A 166 -28.28 -9.44 24.99
N TRP A 167 -28.76 -8.85 26.10
CA TRP A 167 -30.04 -8.15 26.15
C TRP A 167 -29.97 -6.77 25.49
N LYS A 168 -28.87 -6.03 25.69
CA LYS A 168 -28.65 -4.74 25.02
C LYS A 168 -28.54 -4.92 23.50
N GLU A 169 -27.79 -5.93 23.06
CA GLU A 169 -27.67 -6.26 21.64
C GLU A 169 -29.03 -6.68 21.04
N HIS A 170 -29.83 -7.47 21.78
CA HIS A 170 -31.20 -7.81 21.36
C HIS A 170 -32.08 -6.58 21.20
N ALA A 171 -32.08 -5.69 22.19
CA ALA A 171 -32.84 -4.45 22.13
C ALA A 171 -32.40 -3.53 20.99
N LYS A 172 -31.10 -3.42 20.71
CA LYS A 172 -30.60 -2.60 19.61
C LYS A 172 -31.07 -3.13 18.25
N TRP A 173 -30.83 -4.42 17.98
CA TRP A 173 -31.01 -4.94 16.63
C TRP A 173 -32.43 -5.43 16.36
N PHE A 174 -33.16 -5.92 17.38
CA PHE A 174 -34.51 -6.46 17.22
C PHE A 174 -35.45 -6.01 18.36
N PRO A 175 -35.70 -4.70 18.52
CA PRO A 175 -36.54 -4.17 19.62
C PRO A 175 -38.01 -4.60 19.55
N LYS A 176 -38.46 -5.05 18.38
CA LYS A 176 -39.82 -5.55 18.12
C LYS A 176 -39.98 -7.05 18.45
N CYS A 177 -38.95 -7.71 18.99
CA CYS A 177 -39.02 -9.12 19.34
C CYS A 177 -39.97 -9.37 20.52
N GLU A 178 -40.97 -10.23 20.32
CA GLU A 178 -41.97 -10.57 21.34
C GLU A 178 -41.35 -11.10 22.63
N PHE A 179 -40.35 -11.98 22.53
CA PHE A 179 -39.65 -12.52 23.71
C PHE A 179 -38.94 -11.41 24.50
N LEU A 180 -38.26 -10.50 23.81
CA LEU A 180 -37.59 -9.37 24.47
C LEU A 180 -38.60 -8.50 25.20
N GLN A 181 -39.70 -8.13 24.53
CA GLN A 181 -40.75 -7.29 25.10
C GLN A 181 -41.47 -7.97 26.28
N SER A 182 -41.53 -9.30 26.30
CA SER A 182 -42.07 -10.04 27.45
C SER A 182 -41.15 -10.01 28.69
N LYS A 183 -39.85 -9.76 28.50
CA LYS A 183 -38.83 -9.83 29.56
C LYS A 183 -38.30 -8.46 29.99
N LYS A 184 -38.45 -7.43 29.15
CA LYS A 184 -37.93 -6.08 29.37
C LYS A 184 -39.01 -5.05 29.09
N SER A 185 -39.10 -4.04 29.96
CA SER A 185 -40.03 -2.94 29.77
C SER A 185 -39.63 -2.06 28.59
N SER A 186 -40.60 -1.37 27.98
CA SER A 186 -40.34 -0.44 26.86
C SER A 186 -39.33 0.65 27.23
N LYS A 187 -39.30 1.07 28.51
CA LYS A 187 -38.34 2.06 29.02
C LYS A 187 -36.92 1.51 29.05
N GLU A 188 -36.72 0.27 29.53
CA GLU A 188 -35.41 -0.39 29.52
C GLU A 188 -34.90 -0.59 28.08
N ILE A 189 -35.78 -1.01 27.16
CA ILE A 189 -35.42 -1.18 25.74
C ILE A 189 -34.97 0.15 25.14
N ALA A 190 -35.71 1.23 25.38
CA ALA A 190 -35.34 2.57 24.90
C ALA A 190 -33.99 3.03 25.48
N GLN A 191 -33.76 2.81 26.78
CA GLN A 191 -32.48 3.11 27.43
C GLN A 191 -31.32 2.31 26.81
N TYR A 192 -31.54 1.04 26.48
CA TYR A 192 -30.54 0.22 25.81
C TYR A 192 -30.21 0.74 24.42
N ILE A 193 -31.21 1.11 23.63
CA ILE A 193 -31.00 1.68 22.29
C ILE A 193 -30.23 3.00 22.38
N GLN A 194 -30.62 3.89 23.30
CA GLN A 194 -29.97 5.19 23.51
C GLN A 194 -28.50 5.06 23.97
N SER A 195 -28.13 3.93 24.58
CA SER A 195 -26.74 3.69 24.99
C SER A 195 -25.77 3.44 23.83
N TYR A 196 -26.25 3.30 22.58
CA TYR A 196 -25.40 3.17 21.41
C TYR A 196 -25.20 4.51 20.69
N GLU A 197 -24.01 5.09 20.85
CA GLU A 197 -23.61 6.30 20.10
C GLU A 197 -23.46 6.04 18.59
N GLY A 198 -23.97 6.96 17.76
CA GLY A 198 -23.69 7.04 16.31
C GLY A 198 -24.53 6.17 15.37
N PHE A 199 -25.43 5.31 15.87
CA PHE A 199 -26.30 4.44 15.05
C PHE A 199 -27.72 4.29 15.62
N VAL A 200 -28.32 5.38 16.10
CA VAL A 200 -29.58 5.37 16.87
C VAL A 200 -30.77 4.85 16.05
N HIS A 201 -30.71 4.90 14.72
CA HIS A 201 -31.82 4.52 13.83
C HIS A 201 -31.58 3.24 13.01
N VAL A 202 -30.42 2.60 13.14
CA VAL A 202 -30.07 1.40 12.36
C VAL A 202 -30.36 0.13 13.16
N MET A 203 -31.47 -0.53 12.84
CA MET A 203 -31.92 -1.81 13.40
C MET A 203 -31.65 -3.00 12.46
N GLY A 204 -31.83 -4.22 12.96
CA GLY A 204 -31.67 -5.47 12.20
C GLY A 204 -32.55 -5.57 10.95
N GLU A 205 -33.75 -4.98 10.97
CA GLU A 205 -34.68 -4.94 9.82
C GLU A 205 -34.07 -4.32 8.55
N HIS A 206 -33.16 -3.35 8.69
CA HIS A 206 -32.42 -2.76 7.57
C HIS A 206 -31.48 -3.76 6.87
N PHE A 207 -31.08 -4.84 7.54
CA PHE A 207 -30.18 -5.87 7.01
C PHE A 207 -30.90 -7.14 6.56
N VAL A 208 -32.10 -7.42 7.10
CA VAL A 208 -32.86 -8.66 6.81
C VAL A 208 -33.98 -8.48 5.79
N ASN A 209 -34.33 -7.25 5.41
CA ASN A 209 -35.39 -7.01 4.42
C ASN A 209 -35.00 -7.55 3.03
N CYS A 210 -35.82 -8.49 2.55
CA CYS A 210 -35.63 -9.34 1.38
C CYS A 210 -35.71 -8.60 0.02
N TRP A 211 -35.95 -7.28 0.02
CA TRP A 211 -36.06 -6.47 -1.20
C TRP A 211 -34.70 -6.14 -1.83
N VAL A 212 -33.62 -6.07 -1.04
CA VAL A 212 -32.25 -5.80 -1.53
C VAL A 212 -31.70 -6.96 -2.39
N ARG A 213 -32.24 -8.18 -2.26
CA ARG A 213 -31.77 -9.35 -3.03
C ARG A 213 -32.39 -9.50 -4.41
N ARG A 214 -33.47 -8.79 -4.74
CA ARG A 214 -34.29 -9.14 -5.93
C ARG A 214 -34.10 -8.29 -7.18
N GLU A 215 -33.49 -7.10 -7.10
CA GLU A 215 -33.27 -6.25 -8.30
C GLU A 215 -31.91 -5.52 -8.33
N LEU A 216 -30.79 -6.20 -8.08
CA LEU A 216 -29.47 -5.62 -8.40
C LEU A 216 -28.66 -6.56 -9.29
N PRO A 217 -28.71 -6.37 -10.63
CA PRO A 217 -27.77 -6.97 -11.56
C PRO A 217 -26.33 -6.45 -11.38
N MET A 218 -26.10 -5.43 -10.54
CA MET A 218 -24.82 -4.71 -10.48
C MET A 218 -24.03 -4.86 -9.18
N ALA A 219 -24.46 -5.71 -8.25
CA ALA A 219 -23.72 -5.98 -7.02
C ALA A 219 -22.37 -6.68 -7.24
N SER A 220 -22.05 -7.15 -8.46
CA SER A 220 -20.75 -7.77 -8.77
C SER A 220 -19.72 -6.84 -9.43
N ALA A 221 -20.00 -5.54 -9.57
CA ALA A 221 -19.12 -4.59 -10.27
C ALA A 221 -18.24 -3.72 -9.34
N TYR A 222 -18.46 -3.73 -8.02
CA TYR A 222 -17.74 -2.90 -7.06
C TYR A 222 -17.04 -3.75 -6.00
N CYS A 223 -15.78 -3.42 -5.70
CA CYS A 223 -14.95 -4.21 -4.78
C CYS A 223 -15.27 -4.00 -3.29
N ASN A 224 -16.31 -3.24 -2.94
CA ASN A 224 -16.70 -2.94 -1.56
C ASN A 224 -18.19 -3.24 -1.32
N ASP A 225 -18.47 -4.23 -0.44
CA ASP A 225 -19.80 -4.64 0.03
C ASP A 225 -20.45 -3.60 1.00
N SER A 226 -20.46 -2.32 0.62
CA SER A 226 -21.07 -1.27 1.44
C SER A 226 -22.59 -1.28 1.28
N VAL A 227 -23.33 -1.37 2.40
CA VAL A 227 -24.80 -1.26 2.39
C VAL A 227 -25.28 0.10 1.86
N PHE A 228 -24.43 1.12 1.93
CA PHE A 228 -24.69 2.46 1.40
C PHE A 228 -24.45 2.57 -0.11
N ALA A 229 -24.15 1.47 -0.81
CA ALA A 229 -24.31 1.41 -2.25
C ALA A 229 -25.77 1.61 -2.67
N ASN A 230 -26.72 1.22 -1.81
CA ASN A 230 -28.13 1.52 -1.97
C ASN A 230 -28.38 3.02 -1.65
N GLU A 231 -29.00 3.71 -2.60
CA GLU A 231 -29.24 5.15 -2.53
C GLU A 231 -30.25 5.53 -1.43
N GLU A 232 -31.33 4.76 -1.26
CA GLU A 232 -32.35 5.00 -0.22
C GLU A 232 -31.77 4.87 1.18
N LEU A 233 -30.93 3.85 1.42
CA LEU A 233 -30.25 3.66 2.71
C LEU A 233 -29.24 4.77 3.01
N ARG A 234 -28.60 5.30 1.97
CA ARG A 234 -27.71 6.47 2.08
C ARG A 234 -28.51 7.73 2.37
N LEU A 235 -29.64 7.95 1.71
CA LEU A 235 -30.55 9.07 2.00
C LEU A 235 -31.05 9.05 3.45
N ASP A 236 -31.39 7.87 3.96
CA ASP A 236 -31.86 7.67 5.33
C ASP A 236 -30.86 8.14 6.40
N THR A 237 -29.57 8.22 6.07
CA THR A 237 -28.55 8.71 7.01
C THR A 237 -28.68 10.21 7.30
N PHE A 238 -29.32 10.99 6.41
CA PHE A 238 -29.42 12.44 6.51
C PHE A 238 -30.60 12.93 7.37
N LYS A 239 -31.29 12.05 8.10
CA LYS A 239 -32.42 12.41 8.98
C LYS A 239 -32.05 13.48 10.02
N ASP A 240 -30.81 13.45 10.51
CA ASP A 240 -30.26 14.42 11.47
C ASP A 240 -29.21 15.35 10.84
N TRP A 241 -29.27 15.56 9.52
CA TRP A 241 -28.35 16.46 8.81
C TRP A 241 -28.57 17.93 9.26
N PRO A 242 -27.51 18.73 9.45
CA PRO A 242 -27.68 20.10 9.92
C PRO A 242 -28.58 20.94 9.00
N LEU A 243 -29.64 21.53 9.56
CA LEU A 243 -30.61 22.35 8.82
C LEU A 243 -29.98 23.57 8.13
N GLU A 244 -28.88 24.08 8.69
CA GLU A 244 -28.14 25.25 8.18
C GLU A 244 -27.07 24.87 7.13
N SER A 245 -27.05 23.61 6.68
CA SER A 245 -26.09 23.17 5.65
C SER A 245 -26.40 23.85 4.30
N PRO A 246 -25.40 24.43 3.62
CA PRO A 246 -25.62 25.13 2.35
C PRO A 246 -25.89 24.20 1.16
N VAL A 247 -25.68 22.89 1.34
CA VAL A 247 -25.76 21.88 0.28
C VAL A 247 -26.98 20.96 0.46
N ALA A 248 -27.68 20.70 -0.65
CA ALA A 248 -28.86 19.84 -0.69
C ALA A 248 -28.51 18.36 -0.47
N VAL A 249 -29.29 17.69 0.38
CA VAL A 249 -29.13 16.27 0.73
C VAL A 249 -29.18 15.38 -0.51
N GLU A 250 -30.08 15.67 -1.45
CA GLU A 250 -30.23 14.88 -2.67
C GLU A 250 -28.98 14.94 -3.57
N ALA A 251 -28.26 16.07 -3.57
CA ALA A 251 -27.02 16.21 -4.32
C ALA A 251 -25.88 15.39 -3.69
N LEU A 252 -25.78 15.40 -2.36
CA LEU A 252 -24.83 14.58 -1.61
C LEU A 252 -25.07 13.09 -1.87
N VAL A 253 -26.33 12.66 -1.84
CA VAL A 253 -26.74 11.28 -2.10
C VAL A 253 -26.39 10.85 -3.53
N ARG A 254 -26.69 11.67 -4.54
CA ARG A 254 -26.34 11.42 -5.96
C ARG A 254 -24.82 11.37 -6.19
N ALA A 255 -24.05 12.16 -5.45
CA ALA A 255 -22.59 12.10 -5.47
C ALA A 255 -22.01 10.85 -4.75
N GLY A 256 -22.87 9.96 -4.24
CA GLY A 256 -22.50 8.73 -3.57
C GLY A 256 -22.16 8.91 -2.08
N LEU A 257 -22.50 10.05 -1.48
CA LEU A 257 -22.09 10.42 -0.12
C LEU A 257 -23.20 10.16 0.90
N PHE A 258 -22.87 9.52 2.03
CA PHE A 258 -23.77 9.32 3.17
C PHE A 258 -23.31 10.12 4.39
N TYR A 259 -24.25 10.57 5.23
CA TYR A 259 -23.92 11.33 6.43
C TYR A 259 -23.32 10.42 7.51
N THR A 260 -22.25 10.90 8.15
CA THR A 260 -21.58 10.16 9.23
C THR A 260 -22.25 10.32 10.59
N GLY A 261 -23.27 11.18 10.72
CA GLY A 261 -23.92 11.49 12.00
C GLY A 261 -23.14 12.49 12.87
N LYS A 262 -22.09 13.12 12.33
CA LYS A 262 -21.25 14.09 13.05
C LYS A 262 -21.01 15.35 12.22
N ASN A 263 -21.39 16.51 12.78
CA ASN A 263 -21.26 17.83 12.15
C ASN A 263 -21.85 17.84 10.72
N ASP A 264 -21.10 18.32 9.74
CA ASP A 264 -21.43 18.33 8.31
C ASP A 264 -20.55 17.34 7.52
N ILE A 265 -20.09 16.27 8.18
CA ILE A 265 -19.15 15.32 7.56
C ILE A 265 -19.93 14.25 6.82
N VAL A 266 -19.72 14.16 5.50
CA VAL A 266 -20.24 13.09 4.65
C VAL A 266 -19.13 12.20 4.15
N ARG A 267 -19.46 10.96 3.78
CA ARG A 267 -18.50 9.95 3.33
C ARG A 267 -18.98 9.23 2.09
N CYS A 268 -18.10 9.01 1.12
CA CYS A 268 -18.41 8.18 -0.05
C CYS A 268 -18.51 6.69 0.30
N PHE A 269 -19.54 6.01 -0.19
CA PHE A 269 -19.69 4.55 -0.03
C PHE A 269 -18.62 3.71 -0.76
N SER A 270 -18.01 4.27 -1.81
CA SER A 270 -17.09 3.56 -2.71
C SER A 270 -15.63 3.82 -2.36
N CYS A 271 -15.18 5.08 -2.36
CA CYS A 271 -13.79 5.45 -2.09
C CYS A 271 -13.49 5.78 -0.61
N GLU A 272 -14.51 5.82 0.25
CA GLU A 272 -14.41 6.23 1.67
C GLU A 272 -13.93 7.67 1.91
N GLY A 273 -13.76 8.46 0.84
CA GLY A 273 -13.43 9.87 0.92
C GLY A 273 -14.43 10.62 1.79
N CYS A 274 -13.93 11.41 2.74
CA CYS A 274 -14.74 12.24 3.60
C CYS A 274 -14.65 13.69 3.13
N ILE A 275 -15.80 14.36 3.06
CA ILE A 275 -15.92 15.77 2.69
C ILE A 275 -16.69 16.46 3.82
N LEU A 276 -16.24 17.66 4.18
CA LEU A 276 -16.75 18.48 5.27
C LEU A 276 -16.46 19.95 4.98
N LYS A 277 -17.03 20.85 5.78
CA LYS A 277 -16.99 22.30 5.60
C LYS A 277 -17.59 22.73 4.27
N TRP A 278 -18.83 22.32 4.05
CA TRP A 278 -19.57 22.69 2.84
C TRP A 278 -19.86 24.19 2.82
N GLU A 279 -19.58 24.85 1.70
CA GLU A 279 -19.83 26.27 1.45
C GLU A 279 -20.99 26.47 0.47
N GLU A 280 -21.55 27.69 0.44
CA GLU A 280 -22.64 28.03 -0.48
C GLU A 280 -22.13 28.03 -1.93
N GLY A 281 -22.73 27.17 -2.76
CA GLY A 281 -22.33 26.99 -4.15
C GLY A 281 -21.48 25.75 -4.43
N ASP A 282 -21.03 25.01 -3.40
CA ASP A 282 -20.31 23.75 -3.59
C ASP A 282 -21.18 22.70 -4.28
N ASP A 283 -20.69 22.13 -5.38
CA ASP A 283 -21.28 20.95 -5.99
C ASP A 283 -20.65 19.67 -5.41
N PRO A 284 -21.44 18.77 -4.78
CA PRO A 284 -20.93 17.55 -4.17
C PRO A 284 -20.20 16.60 -5.11
N LEU A 285 -20.58 16.56 -6.39
CA LEU A 285 -19.98 15.67 -7.36
C LEU A 285 -18.63 16.23 -7.85
N GLU A 286 -18.54 17.55 -8.04
CA GLU A 286 -17.31 18.24 -8.38
C GLU A 286 -16.29 18.19 -7.25
N GLU A 287 -16.67 18.52 -6.01
CA GLU A 287 -15.76 18.45 -4.86
C GLU A 287 -15.30 17.00 -4.62
N HIS A 288 -16.19 16.02 -4.79
CA HIS A 288 -15.81 14.60 -4.72
C HIS A 288 -14.82 14.22 -5.84
N THR A 289 -15.00 14.73 -7.05
CA THR A 289 -14.07 14.50 -8.18
C THR A 289 -12.71 15.17 -7.96
N LYS A 290 -12.71 16.37 -7.38
CA LYS A 290 -11.52 17.17 -7.08
C LYS A 290 -10.66 16.54 -6.00
N PHE A 291 -11.26 16.15 -4.87
CA PHE A 291 -10.52 15.57 -3.74
C PHE A 291 -10.24 14.07 -3.91
N PHE A 292 -11.10 13.32 -4.63
CA PHE A 292 -10.97 11.87 -4.79
C PHE A 292 -11.12 11.42 -6.26
N PRO A 293 -10.24 11.87 -7.18
CA PRO A 293 -10.37 11.62 -8.63
C PRO A 293 -10.27 10.15 -9.04
N ASN A 294 -9.69 9.30 -8.18
CA ASN A 294 -9.53 7.87 -8.40
C ASN A 294 -10.68 7.02 -7.83
N CYS A 295 -11.79 7.64 -7.43
CA CYS A 295 -12.96 6.93 -6.92
C CYS A 295 -13.60 6.03 -8.00
N VAL A 296 -13.74 4.74 -7.71
CA VAL A 296 -14.32 3.74 -8.65
C VAL A 296 -15.76 4.09 -9.04
N PHE A 297 -16.56 4.59 -8.09
CA PHE A 297 -17.91 5.09 -8.39
C PHE A 297 -17.89 6.25 -9.40
N LEU A 298 -16.98 7.23 -9.23
CA LEU A 298 -16.86 8.37 -10.15
C LEU A 298 -16.34 7.94 -11.53
N GLN A 299 -15.40 7.00 -11.58
CA GLN A 299 -14.88 6.46 -12.85
C GLN A 299 -16.00 5.78 -13.65
N ASN A 300 -16.82 4.94 -12.98
CA ASN A 300 -17.95 4.27 -13.62
C ASN A 300 -19.03 5.27 -14.08
N LEU A 301 -19.26 6.33 -13.32
CA LEU A 301 -20.19 7.41 -13.71
C LEU A 301 -19.72 8.11 -14.99
N LYS A 302 -18.42 8.43 -15.10
CA LYS A 302 -17.82 9.02 -16.30
C LYS A 302 -17.91 8.10 -17.51
N SER A 303 -17.62 6.81 -17.34
CA SER A 303 -17.75 5.81 -18.42
C SER A 303 -19.19 5.61 -18.90
N SER A 304 -20.19 5.84 -18.04
CA SER A 304 -21.61 5.77 -18.42
C SER A 304 -22.11 7.03 -19.14
N ALA A 305 -21.49 8.20 -18.90
CA ALA A 305 -21.83 9.46 -19.54
C ALA A 305 -21.32 9.55 -20.99
N GLU A 306 -20.26 8.83 -21.35
CA GLU A 306 -19.71 8.78 -22.71
C GLU A 306 -20.52 7.88 -23.68
N ALA A 307 -21.60 7.24 -23.21
CA ALA A 307 -22.40 6.27 -23.98
C ALA A 307 -23.75 6.81 -24.52
N ILE A 308 -24.05 8.10 -24.40
CA ILE A 308 -25.29 8.70 -24.93
C ILE A 308 -24.98 10.05 -25.62
N PRO A 309 -25.20 10.20 -26.95
CA PRO A 309 -25.19 11.50 -27.61
C PRO A 309 -26.59 12.17 -27.57
N ASP A 310 -26.56 13.50 -27.48
CA ASP A 310 -27.66 14.48 -27.60
C ASP A 310 -28.62 14.69 -26.41
N LEU A 311 -28.34 15.75 -25.64
CA LEU A 311 -29.19 16.94 -25.69
C LEU A 311 -28.35 18.20 -25.36
N GLN A 312 -28.04 18.98 -26.39
CA GLN A 312 -27.59 20.36 -26.25
C GLN A 312 -28.72 21.21 -25.66
N SER A 313 -28.43 22.12 -24.71
CA SER A 313 -28.30 23.55 -25.04
C SER A 313 -28.26 24.47 -23.81
N HIS A 314 -27.49 25.57 -23.97
CA HIS A 314 -27.43 26.81 -23.19
C HIS A 314 -26.57 26.77 -21.91
N CYS A 315 -25.58 27.64 -21.69
CA CYS A 315 -25.16 28.89 -22.34
C CYS A 315 -23.67 29.14 -22.06
N ALA A 316 -23.00 29.84 -22.98
CA ALA A 316 -21.62 30.28 -22.88
C ALA A 316 -21.49 31.67 -22.20
N LEU A 317 -20.50 31.78 -21.29
CA LEU A 317 -19.44 32.83 -21.13
C LEU A 317 -19.84 34.33 -21.08
N PRO A 318 -19.11 35.23 -20.35
CA PRO A 318 -17.66 35.33 -20.45
C PRO A 318 -16.82 35.78 -19.23
N GLU A 319 -15.51 35.57 -19.43
CA GLU A 319 -14.32 35.99 -18.69
C GLU A 319 -14.25 37.50 -18.38
N ALA A 320 -13.67 37.89 -17.23
CA ALA A 320 -12.80 39.06 -17.11
C ALA A 320 -11.99 39.11 -15.79
N MET A 321 -10.66 39.17 -15.98
CA MET A 321 -9.62 39.90 -15.24
C MET A 321 -9.45 39.80 -13.71
N SER A 322 -8.24 39.35 -13.40
CA SER A 322 -7.37 39.69 -12.27
C SER A 322 -7.55 41.09 -11.66
N THR A 323 -7.60 41.16 -10.34
CA THR A 323 -6.72 42.05 -9.56
C THR A 323 -6.32 41.38 -8.25
N THR A 324 -5.08 41.64 -7.89
CA THR A 324 -4.33 41.23 -6.71
C THR A 324 -5.01 41.60 -5.39
N ASP A 325 -5.02 40.67 -4.43
CA ASP A 325 -4.86 41.03 -3.02
C ASP A 325 -4.12 39.92 -2.26
N GLU A 326 -2.91 40.26 -1.81
CA GLU A 326 -2.11 39.49 -0.87
C GLU A 326 -2.87 39.40 0.46
N SER A 327 -3.25 38.19 0.86
CA SER A 327 -3.48 37.90 2.27
C SER A 327 -3.00 36.49 2.60
N ASN A 328 -2.13 36.45 3.61
CA ASN A 328 -1.34 35.30 4.02
C ASN A 328 -2.22 34.11 4.43
N HIS A 329 -2.30 33.11 3.56
CA HIS A 329 -2.65 31.74 3.95
C HIS A 329 -1.42 30.87 3.74
N GLU A 330 -0.79 30.42 4.82
CA GLU A 330 0.33 29.49 4.77
C GLU A 330 -0.11 28.16 4.14
N ASP A 331 0.49 27.82 3.01
CA ASP A 331 0.28 26.57 2.28
C ASP A 331 0.51 25.34 3.18
N PRO A 332 -0.33 24.29 3.09
CA PRO A 332 -0.11 23.01 3.80
C PRO A 332 1.23 22.35 3.44
N VAL A 333 1.82 22.71 2.29
CA VAL A 333 3.11 22.20 1.81
C VAL A 333 4.29 22.82 2.57
N ASN A 334 4.15 24.06 3.06
CA ASN A 334 5.20 24.74 3.83
C ASN A 334 5.37 24.12 5.23
N VAL A 335 4.28 23.62 5.82
CA VAL A 335 4.30 22.93 7.13
C VAL A 335 5.13 21.65 7.10
N HIS A 336 5.08 20.88 6.01
CA HIS A 336 5.90 19.66 5.85
C HIS A 336 7.40 19.97 5.73
N SER A 337 7.77 21.07 5.06
CA SER A 337 9.16 21.54 4.96
C SER A 337 9.70 22.00 6.31
N MET A 338 8.91 22.78 7.07
CA MET A 338 9.33 23.29 8.39
C MET A 338 9.53 22.17 9.43
N VAL A 339 8.67 21.15 9.45
CA VAL A 339 8.83 20.01 10.37
C VAL A 339 10.08 19.18 10.05
N ALA A 340 10.39 18.95 8.76
CA ALA A 340 11.60 18.24 8.36
C ALA A 340 12.88 19.02 8.73
N VAL A 341 12.86 20.35 8.53
CA VAL A 341 13.94 21.27 8.93
C VAL A 341 14.20 21.20 10.43
N GLU A 342 13.15 21.26 11.26
CA GLU A 342 13.26 21.26 12.72
C GLU A 342 13.74 19.89 13.26
N LEU A 343 13.33 18.78 12.64
CA LEU A 343 13.79 17.43 12.99
C LEU A 343 15.28 17.20 12.70
N ILE A 344 15.78 17.71 11.58
CA ILE A 344 17.19 17.56 11.19
C ILE A 344 18.07 18.50 12.03
N HIS A 345 17.60 19.73 12.31
CA HIS A 345 18.30 20.67 13.19
C HIS A 345 18.56 20.09 14.58
N ASN A 346 17.59 19.34 15.12
CA ASN A 346 17.70 18.67 16.42
C ASN A 346 18.48 17.33 16.38
N SER A 347 19.03 16.94 15.22
CA SER A 347 19.68 15.64 15.00
C SER A 347 21.12 15.76 14.48
N PRO A 348 22.08 16.32 15.24
CA PRO A 348 23.44 16.60 14.75
C PRO A 348 24.30 15.36 14.41
N ASN A 349 23.84 14.17 14.80
CA ASN A 349 24.49 12.89 14.50
C ASN A 349 23.73 12.06 13.46
N LEU A 350 22.88 12.69 12.64
CA LEU A 350 22.13 11.99 11.59
C LEU A 350 23.09 11.26 10.63
N GLN A 351 22.88 9.94 10.48
CA GLN A 351 23.70 9.08 9.61
C GLN A 351 22.92 8.58 8.39
N VAL A 352 21.61 8.52 8.47
CA VAL A 352 20.75 7.99 7.40
C VAL A 352 19.61 8.96 7.19
N PHE A 353 19.43 9.39 5.95
CA PHE A 353 18.34 10.25 5.52
C PHE A 353 17.61 9.59 4.36
N GLN A 354 16.35 9.22 4.58
CA GLN A 354 15.49 8.61 3.57
C GLN A 354 14.18 9.40 3.50
N LEU A 355 13.85 9.92 2.32
CA LEU A 355 12.66 10.73 2.10
C LEU A 355 11.81 10.13 0.98
N GLU A 356 10.60 9.68 1.32
CA GLU A 356 9.57 9.23 0.37
C GLU A 356 8.54 10.35 0.22
N CYS A 357 8.52 11.00 -0.95
CA CYS A 357 7.61 12.11 -1.22
C CYS A 357 7.36 12.24 -2.73
N ASP A 358 6.09 12.36 -3.12
CA ASP A 358 5.68 12.48 -4.53
C ASP A 358 5.66 13.93 -5.04
N PHE A 359 5.64 14.92 -4.15
CA PHE A 359 5.73 16.34 -4.49
C PHE A 359 6.23 17.16 -3.28
N PHE A 360 7.32 17.91 -3.46
CA PHE A 360 7.92 18.73 -2.40
C PHE A 360 8.30 20.10 -2.98
N SER A 361 7.50 21.14 -2.69
CA SER A 361 7.80 22.52 -3.09
C SER A 361 8.67 23.23 -2.04
N ASN A 362 9.53 24.14 -2.50
CA ASN A 362 10.45 24.93 -1.67
C ASN A 362 11.40 24.11 -0.77
N CYS A 363 12.36 23.42 -1.40
CA CYS A 363 13.30 22.53 -0.71
C CYS A 363 14.56 23.21 -0.14
N GLU A 364 14.77 24.51 -0.39
CA GLU A 364 15.97 25.23 0.06
C GLU A 364 16.21 25.17 1.58
N PRO A 365 15.19 25.32 2.46
CA PRO A 365 15.40 25.23 3.90
C PRO A 365 15.88 23.84 4.32
N LEU A 366 15.29 22.79 3.74
CA LEU A 366 15.68 21.41 3.99
C LEU A 366 17.12 21.14 3.55
N MET A 367 17.50 21.62 2.35
CA MET A 367 18.85 21.47 1.82
C MET A 367 19.89 22.19 2.69
N THR A 368 19.54 23.37 3.21
CA THR A 368 20.41 24.15 4.11
C THR A 368 20.71 23.38 5.40
N VAL A 369 19.69 22.76 6.03
CA VAL A 369 19.92 21.97 7.25
C VAL A 369 20.64 20.66 6.93
N LEU A 370 20.30 19.98 5.83
CA LEU A 370 20.99 18.76 5.39
C LEU A 370 22.48 19.02 5.17
N ALA A 371 22.86 20.13 4.54
CA ALA A 371 24.26 20.50 4.30
C ALA A 371 25.11 20.55 5.60
N SER A 372 24.48 20.79 6.74
CA SER A 372 25.14 20.82 8.05
C SER A 372 25.43 19.42 8.63
N CYS A 373 24.77 18.37 8.11
CA CYS A 373 24.87 16.99 8.60
C CYS A 373 26.08 16.22 8.03
N LYS A 374 27.29 16.60 8.46
CA LYS A 374 28.58 16.03 7.98
C LYS A 374 28.78 14.53 8.23
N LYS A 375 27.97 13.92 9.10
CA LYS A 375 28.05 12.49 9.47
C LYS A 375 27.10 11.60 8.66
N LEU A 376 26.36 12.16 7.69
CA LEU A 376 25.50 11.38 6.81
C LEU A 376 26.29 10.34 6.02
N ARG A 377 25.80 9.10 6.09
CA ARG A 377 26.32 7.90 5.43
C ARG A 377 25.37 7.41 4.34
N GLU A 378 24.09 7.70 4.43
CA GLU A 378 23.09 7.26 3.47
C GLU A 378 22.08 8.37 3.18
N ILE A 379 21.85 8.61 1.89
CA ILE A 379 20.82 9.49 1.37
C ILE A 379 20.00 8.71 0.32
N GLU A 380 18.70 8.57 0.55
CA GLU A 380 17.74 8.00 -0.41
C GLU A 380 16.54 8.94 -0.58
N PHE A 381 16.15 9.16 -1.84
CA PHE A 381 14.90 9.83 -2.17
C PHE A 381 14.01 8.88 -2.96
N SER A 382 12.93 8.42 -2.34
CA SER A 382 11.99 7.44 -2.87
C SER A 382 10.67 8.10 -3.27
N GLY A 383 10.65 8.88 -4.35
CA GLY A 383 9.45 9.54 -4.92
C GLY A 383 9.83 10.56 -6.01
N ARG A 384 8.89 11.32 -6.60
CA ARG A 384 9.22 12.43 -7.54
C ARG A 384 9.63 13.67 -6.74
N CYS A 385 10.82 13.60 -6.18
CA CYS A 385 11.24 14.45 -5.08
C CYS A 385 11.95 15.70 -5.61
N PHE A 386 11.39 16.86 -5.27
CA PHE A 386 11.98 18.22 -5.25
C PHE A 386 12.77 18.69 -6.50
N GLU A 387 13.16 19.98 -6.51
CA GLU A 387 14.01 20.55 -7.55
C GLU A 387 15.46 20.10 -7.38
N ALA A 388 16.03 19.40 -8.37
CA ALA A 388 17.31 18.71 -8.22
C ALA A 388 18.50 19.65 -7.90
N MET A 389 18.49 20.89 -8.40
CA MET A 389 19.63 21.80 -8.33
C MET A 389 20.04 22.18 -6.89
N PRO A 390 19.14 22.63 -6.00
CA PRO A 390 19.45 22.83 -4.58
C PRO A 390 20.17 21.65 -3.91
N PHE A 391 19.77 20.41 -4.18
CA PHE A 391 20.44 19.23 -3.63
C PHE A 391 21.84 19.01 -4.23
N VAL A 392 21.98 19.19 -5.54
CA VAL A 392 23.25 19.03 -6.24
C VAL A 392 24.32 19.97 -5.69
N THR A 393 23.94 21.22 -5.37
CA THR A 393 24.87 22.22 -4.83
C THR A 393 25.45 21.84 -3.47
N ILE A 394 24.67 21.16 -2.63
CA ILE A 394 25.11 20.75 -1.28
C ILE A 394 25.79 19.38 -1.27
N LEU A 395 25.70 18.61 -2.35
CA LEU A 395 26.21 17.25 -2.44
C LEU A 395 27.69 17.10 -2.03
N PRO A 396 28.61 18.02 -2.41
CA PRO A 396 30.03 17.93 -2.00
C PRO A 396 30.26 17.97 -0.49
N ASN A 397 29.29 18.44 0.31
CA ASN A 397 29.41 18.52 1.76
C ASN A 397 29.35 17.15 2.46
N PHE A 398 28.82 16.12 1.79
CA PHE A 398 28.62 14.79 2.37
C PHE A 398 29.83 13.87 2.21
N VAL A 399 30.98 14.30 2.73
CA VAL A 399 32.26 13.55 2.62
C VAL A 399 32.24 12.16 3.28
N SER A 400 31.30 11.92 4.21
CA SER A 400 31.12 10.63 4.90
C SER A 400 30.11 9.71 4.19
N LEU A 401 29.54 10.14 3.07
CA LEU A 401 28.47 9.42 2.38
C LEU A 401 28.98 8.11 1.79
N LYS A 402 28.24 7.04 2.06
CA LYS A 402 28.48 5.68 1.56
C LYS A 402 27.40 5.26 0.56
N ILE A 403 26.16 5.70 0.73
CA ILE A 403 25.03 5.30 -0.11
C ILE A 403 24.32 6.54 -0.62
N LEU A 404 24.21 6.65 -1.95
CA LEU A 404 23.42 7.68 -2.62
C LEU A 404 22.43 6.99 -3.58
N ASN A 405 21.15 7.02 -3.22
CA ASN A 405 20.09 6.36 -3.99
C ASN A 405 19.09 7.39 -4.53
N LEU A 406 19.22 7.66 -5.83
CA LEU A 406 18.42 8.61 -6.59
C LEU A 406 17.58 7.93 -7.69
N LYS A 407 17.40 6.61 -7.66
CA LYS A 407 16.77 5.81 -8.74
C LYS A 407 15.35 6.22 -9.12
N ARG A 408 14.65 6.96 -8.26
CA ARG A 408 13.28 7.47 -8.48
C ARG A 408 13.23 8.97 -8.82
N GLN A 409 14.39 9.63 -8.87
CA GLN A 409 14.49 11.05 -9.24
C GLN A 409 14.68 11.21 -10.74
N GLN A 410 14.26 12.36 -11.27
CA GLN A 410 14.42 12.75 -12.67
C GLN A 410 15.12 14.09 -12.79
N PHE A 411 16.23 14.14 -13.54
CA PHE A 411 17.02 15.34 -13.80
C PHE A 411 16.87 15.67 -15.29
N PRO A 412 15.93 16.56 -15.67
CA PRO A 412 15.61 16.81 -17.06
C PRO A 412 16.63 17.75 -17.74
N ASP A 413 17.21 18.69 -16.99
CA ASP A 413 18.07 19.72 -17.54
C ASP A 413 19.56 19.35 -17.52
N LYS A 414 20.28 19.89 -18.51
CA LYS A 414 21.70 19.61 -18.73
C LYS A 414 22.58 20.23 -17.64
N GLU A 415 22.28 21.45 -17.21
CA GLU A 415 23.09 22.20 -16.24
C GLU A 415 23.14 21.50 -14.87
N THR A 416 21.98 21.14 -14.31
CA THR A 416 21.88 20.40 -13.05
C THR A 416 22.59 19.05 -13.15
N SER A 417 22.48 18.39 -14.30
CA SER A 417 23.14 17.10 -14.54
C SER A 417 24.67 17.21 -14.64
N GLU A 418 25.20 18.26 -15.27
CA GLU A 418 26.64 18.54 -15.31
C GLU A 418 27.20 18.88 -13.93
N ASN A 419 26.49 19.72 -13.17
CA ASN A 419 26.85 20.05 -11.80
C ASN A 419 26.81 18.82 -10.89
N PHE A 420 25.82 17.94 -11.06
CA PHE A 420 25.72 16.67 -10.36
C PHE A 420 26.92 15.78 -10.65
N ALA A 421 27.27 15.61 -11.93
CA ALA A 421 28.43 14.82 -12.34
C ALA A 421 29.73 15.35 -11.71
N GLN A 422 29.94 16.67 -11.71
CA GLN A 422 31.11 17.28 -11.08
C GLN A 422 31.14 17.07 -9.56
N ALA A 423 29.99 17.20 -8.89
CA ALA A 423 29.87 17.02 -7.46
C ALA A 423 30.19 15.58 -7.00
N LEU A 424 29.87 14.57 -7.81
CA LEU A 424 30.14 13.16 -7.51
C LEU A 424 31.62 12.88 -7.21
N GLY A 425 32.56 13.56 -7.89
CA GLY A 425 34.01 13.39 -7.66
C GLY A 425 34.46 13.73 -6.24
N SER A 426 33.65 14.47 -5.48
CA SER A 426 33.94 14.83 -4.08
C SER A 426 33.60 13.70 -3.09
N LEU A 427 32.76 12.73 -3.48
CA LEU A 427 32.21 11.69 -2.60
C LEU A 427 33.11 10.45 -2.50
N ARG A 428 34.38 10.63 -2.10
CA ARG A 428 35.41 9.56 -2.17
C ARG A 428 35.11 8.27 -1.40
N ASN A 429 34.23 8.34 -0.40
CA ASN A 429 33.83 7.21 0.44
C ASN A 429 32.57 6.48 -0.07
N LEU A 430 32.02 6.89 -1.22
CA LEU A 430 30.79 6.33 -1.76
C LEU A 430 30.99 4.85 -2.14
N GLU A 431 30.12 4.00 -1.60
CA GLU A 431 30.07 2.56 -1.83
C GLU A 431 28.91 2.18 -2.77
N GLU A 432 27.78 2.88 -2.71
CA GLU A 432 26.60 2.57 -3.53
C GLU A 432 26.06 3.83 -4.21
N LEU A 433 25.97 3.80 -5.53
CA LEU A 433 25.41 4.87 -6.35
C LEU A 433 24.30 4.33 -7.26
N LEU A 434 23.07 4.78 -7.01
CA LEU A 434 21.94 4.54 -7.90
C LEU A 434 21.53 5.86 -8.52
N LEU A 435 21.73 6.00 -9.82
CA LEU A 435 21.59 7.28 -10.52
C LEU A 435 20.13 7.65 -10.78
N PRO A 436 19.84 8.96 -10.87
CA PRO A 436 18.55 9.45 -11.37
C PRO A 436 18.38 9.15 -12.86
N SER A 437 17.15 9.22 -13.35
CA SER A 437 16.83 9.16 -14.78
C SER A 437 16.61 10.57 -15.36
N GLY A 438 16.35 10.67 -16.67
CA GLY A 438 16.09 11.95 -17.35
C GLY A 438 17.09 12.26 -18.45
N ASP A 439 16.69 13.14 -19.37
CA ASP A 439 17.49 13.47 -20.55
C ASP A 439 18.80 14.17 -20.19
N GLY A 440 18.81 15.03 -19.17
CA GLY A 440 20.04 15.66 -18.68
C GLY A 440 21.12 14.64 -18.29
N ILE A 441 20.74 13.61 -17.53
CA ILE A 441 21.65 12.53 -17.10
C ILE A 441 22.16 11.73 -18.29
N HIS A 442 21.31 11.47 -19.26
CA HIS A 442 21.69 10.79 -20.49
C HIS A 442 22.81 11.55 -21.24
N HIS A 443 22.69 12.88 -21.39
CA HIS A 443 23.71 13.69 -22.05
C HIS A 443 25.06 13.69 -21.31
N VAL A 444 25.04 13.60 -19.98
CA VAL A 444 26.27 13.65 -19.15
C VAL A 444 26.74 12.27 -18.70
N ALA A 445 26.14 11.17 -19.17
CA ALA A 445 26.43 9.83 -18.69
C ALA A 445 27.92 9.46 -18.78
N LYS A 446 28.58 9.82 -19.89
CA LYS A 446 30.04 9.65 -20.07
C LYS A 446 30.85 10.39 -19.02
N LEU A 447 30.44 11.61 -18.65
CA LEU A 447 31.10 12.40 -17.61
C LEU A 447 30.91 11.75 -16.23
N ILE A 448 29.70 11.29 -15.91
CA ILE A 448 29.40 10.58 -14.65
C ILE A 448 30.29 9.34 -14.52
N VAL A 449 30.39 8.52 -15.57
CA VAL A 449 31.26 7.33 -15.57
C VAL A 449 32.71 7.69 -15.24
N ARG A 450 33.25 8.75 -15.86
CA ARG A 450 34.62 9.23 -15.59
C ARG A 450 34.82 9.67 -14.14
N GLN A 451 33.82 10.28 -13.53
CA GLN A 451 33.86 10.69 -12.13
C GLN A 451 33.77 9.48 -11.19
N CYS A 452 32.94 8.48 -11.54
CA CYS A 452 32.85 7.23 -10.79
C CYS A 452 34.17 6.43 -10.78
N LEU A 453 35.05 6.60 -11.78
CA LEU A 453 36.39 5.99 -11.77
C LEU A 453 37.26 6.46 -10.60
N GLN A 454 36.98 7.65 -10.06
CA GLN A 454 37.70 8.20 -8.91
C GLN A 454 37.19 7.64 -7.58
N LEU A 455 36.03 6.96 -7.58
CA LEU A 455 35.36 6.41 -6.40
C LEU A 455 35.90 5.01 -6.07
N GLN A 456 37.02 4.96 -5.36
CA GLN A 456 37.74 3.71 -5.07
C GLN A 456 36.99 2.72 -4.15
N CYS A 457 35.92 3.17 -3.48
CA CYS A 457 35.10 2.36 -2.59
C CYS A 457 33.82 1.84 -3.25
N LEU A 458 33.57 2.19 -4.52
CA LEU A 458 32.31 1.89 -5.19
C LEU A 458 32.11 0.39 -5.40
N ARG A 459 31.03 -0.14 -4.83
CA ARG A 459 30.59 -1.54 -4.85
C ARG A 459 29.31 -1.73 -5.65
N VAL A 460 28.42 -0.73 -5.70
CA VAL A 460 27.18 -0.77 -6.47
C VAL A 460 27.10 0.44 -7.37
N LEU A 461 26.88 0.22 -8.67
CA LEU A 461 26.66 1.26 -9.66
C LEU A 461 25.44 0.90 -10.53
N ALA A 462 24.42 1.73 -10.50
CA ALA A 462 23.20 1.53 -11.27
C ALA A 462 22.91 2.70 -12.20
N PHE A 463 22.86 2.41 -13.50
CA PHE A 463 22.37 3.29 -14.56
C PHE A 463 21.07 2.72 -15.11
N LYS A 464 19.97 3.44 -14.91
CA LYS A 464 18.66 3.04 -15.44
C LYS A 464 18.18 4.06 -16.45
N GLU A 465 17.76 3.60 -17.63
CA GLU A 465 17.14 4.42 -18.70
C GLU A 465 17.98 5.61 -19.21
N THR A 466 19.29 5.65 -18.97
CA THR A 466 20.17 6.79 -19.20
C THR A 466 21.33 6.52 -20.16
N LEU A 467 21.64 5.26 -20.46
CA LEU A 467 22.75 4.88 -21.32
C LEU A 467 22.33 4.60 -22.77
N ASP A 468 23.29 4.82 -23.66
CA ASP A 468 23.33 4.49 -25.09
C ASP A 468 24.63 3.73 -25.43
N ASP A 469 24.82 3.41 -26.71
CA ASP A 469 25.97 2.64 -27.20
C ASP A 469 27.32 3.28 -26.84
N ASP A 470 27.43 4.61 -26.93
CA ASP A 470 28.67 5.32 -26.64
C ASP A 470 28.98 5.36 -25.14
N SER A 471 27.96 5.63 -24.32
CA SER A 471 28.12 5.80 -22.87
C SER A 471 28.36 4.48 -22.15
N VAL A 472 27.73 3.38 -22.58
CA VAL A 472 28.01 2.05 -22.03
C VAL A 472 29.45 1.60 -22.33
N MET A 473 29.99 1.98 -23.49
CA MET A 473 31.38 1.71 -23.84
C MET A 473 32.39 2.46 -22.96
N GLU A 474 32.03 3.62 -22.43
CA GLU A 474 32.88 4.35 -21.49
C GLU A 474 33.07 3.56 -20.17
N ILE A 475 32.06 2.80 -19.74
CA ILE A 475 32.16 1.90 -18.58
C ILE A 475 33.17 0.80 -18.85
N ALA A 476 33.10 0.15 -20.02
CA ALA A 476 34.04 -0.89 -20.41
C ALA A 476 35.49 -0.38 -20.50
N LYS A 477 35.71 0.81 -21.09
CA LYS A 477 37.03 1.46 -21.13
C LYS A 477 37.55 1.78 -19.72
N GLY A 478 36.67 2.25 -18.84
CA GLY A 478 36.99 2.54 -17.46
C GLY A 478 37.45 1.29 -16.69
N ALA A 479 36.73 0.17 -16.87
CA ALA A 479 37.08 -1.11 -16.27
C ALA A 479 38.43 -1.66 -16.78
N THR A 480 38.64 -1.67 -18.10
CA THR A 480 39.92 -2.13 -18.69
C THR A 480 41.11 -1.28 -18.29
N SER A 481 40.89 0.01 -18.00
CA SER A 481 41.92 0.91 -17.47
C SER A 481 42.22 0.73 -15.97
N GLY A 482 41.64 -0.28 -15.31
CA GLY A 482 41.85 -0.55 -13.88
C GLY A 482 40.87 0.15 -12.95
N GLY A 483 39.79 0.75 -13.47
CA GLY A 483 38.69 1.29 -12.68
C GLY A 483 37.82 0.18 -12.07
N PHE A 484 36.91 0.56 -11.17
CA PHE A 484 35.83 -0.31 -10.66
C PHE A 484 36.28 -1.64 -10.01
N GLN A 485 37.48 -1.70 -9.44
CA GLN A 485 38.05 -2.95 -8.90
C GLN A 485 37.24 -3.58 -7.76
N LYS A 486 36.49 -2.79 -6.99
CA LYS A 486 35.61 -3.25 -5.90
C LYS A 486 34.14 -3.38 -6.31
N LEU A 487 33.82 -3.14 -7.58
CA LEU A 487 32.43 -3.13 -8.05
C LEU A 487 31.86 -4.55 -7.97
N GLU A 488 30.85 -4.74 -7.13
CA GLU A 488 30.16 -6.01 -6.91
C GLU A 488 28.87 -6.10 -7.74
N THR A 489 28.18 -4.98 -7.96
CA THR A 489 26.93 -4.93 -8.73
C THR A 489 27.00 -3.82 -9.77
N LEU A 490 26.81 -4.21 -11.03
CA LEU A 490 26.62 -3.30 -12.15
C LEU A 490 25.20 -3.51 -12.71
N ASP A 491 24.34 -2.50 -12.52
CA ASP A 491 22.98 -2.52 -13.03
C ASP A 491 22.84 -1.55 -14.21
N LEU A 492 22.63 -2.11 -15.39
CA LEU A 492 22.40 -1.42 -16.66
C LEU A 492 20.98 -1.67 -17.17
N SER A 493 20.05 -2.02 -16.29
CA SER A 493 18.70 -2.37 -16.68
C SER A 493 17.93 -1.20 -17.31
N MET A 494 16.97 -1.53 -18.18
CA MET A 494 16.05 -0.60 -18.84
C MET A 494 16.71 0.45 -19.75
N ASN A 495 18.01 0.32 -20.05
CA ASN A 495 18.70 1.13 -21.06
C ASN A 495 18.36 0.65 -22.47
N HIS A 496 17.18 1.04 -22.94
CA HIS A 496 16.63 0.63 -24.23
C HIS A 496 17.28 1.33 -25.43
N LYS A 497 17.94 2.48 -25.20
CA LYS A 497 18.75 3.18 -26.20
C LYS A 497 20.06 2.47 -26.55
N ILE A 498 20.52 1.52 -25.72
CA ILE A 498 21.63 0.63 -26.08
C ILE A 498 21.10 -0.39 -27.09
N THR A 499 21.71 -0.43 -28.27
CA THR A 499 21.38 -1.35 -29.35
C THR A 499 21.97 -2.73 -29.11
N GLU A 500 21.53 -3.70 -29.91
CA GLU A 500 22.11 -5.05 -29.91
C GLU A 500 23.61 -5.03 -30.22
N GLU A 501 24.03 -4.17 -31.15
CA GLU A 501 25.43 -3.96 -31.50
C GLU A 501 26.21 -3.25 -30.39
N GLY A 502 25.61 -2.26 -29.73
CA GLY A 502 26.19 -1.61 -28.56
C GLY A 502 26.52 -2.60 -27.45
N TYR A 503 25.58 -3.50 -27.12
CA TYR A 503 25.85 -4.58 -26.17
C TYR A 503 26.93 -5.55 -26.66
N ARG A 504 26.96 -5.89 -27.96
CA ARG A 504 28.03 -6.73 -28.52
C ARG A 504 29.41 -6.12 -28.31
N HIS A 505 29.59 -4.85 -28.67
CA HIS A 505 30.85 -4.13 -28.47
C HIS A 505 31.20 -4.01 -26.99
N PHE A 506 30.21 -3.74 -26.14
CA PHE A 506 30.38 -3.69 -24.70
C PHE A 506 30.88 -5.03 -24.15
N PHE A 507 30.26 -6.15 -24.53
CA PHE A 507 30.69 -7.48 -24.09
C PHE A 507 32.05 -7.88 -24.67
N GLN A 508 32.46 -7.37 -25.82
CA GLN A 508 33.81 -7.61 -26.33
C GLN A 508 34.87 -6.86 -25.51
N ALA A 509 34.54 -5.65 -25.06
CA ALA A 509 35.49 -4.78 -24.35
C ALA A 509 35.49 -4.95 -22.82
N LEU A 510 34.39 -5.40 -22.22
CA LEU A 510 34.27 -5.49 -20.75
C LEU A 510 35.21 -6.55 -20.20
N ASP A 511 36.12 -6.14 -19.33
CA ASP A 511 37.11 -6.97 -18.67
C ASP A 511 37.59 -6.30 -17.36
N ASN A 512 38.41 -7.00 -16.59
CA ASN A 512 39.11 -6.48 -15.40
C ASN A 512 38.19 -5.97 -14.28
N LEU A 513 37.07 -6.67 -14.07
CA LEU A 513 36.14 -6.46 -12.94
C LEU A 513 36.19 -7.68 -11.99
N PRO A 514 37.26 -7.83 -11.18
CA PRO A 514 37.50 -9.05 -10.42
C PRO A 514 36.47 -9.30 -9.31
N SER A 515 35.80 -8.27 -8.80
CA SER A 515 34.80 -8.37 -7.72
C SER A 515 33.36 -8.42 -8.19
N LEU A 516 33.08 -8.34 -9.50
CA LEU A 516 31.72 -8.24 -10.01
C LEU A 516 30.96 -9.54 -9.80
N GLN A 517 29.89 -9.48 -9.01
CA GLN A 517 29.03 -10.59 -8.65
C GLN A 517 27.70 -10.56 -9.40
N VAL A 518 27.17 -9.37 -9.66
CA VAL A 518 25.88 -9.16 -10.29
C VAL A 518 26.02 -8.25 -11.51
N LEU A 519 25.60 -8.74 -12.66
CA LEU A 519 25.42 -7.95 -13.88
C LEU A 519 23.95 -7.99 -14.29
N ASN A 520 23.30 -6.83 -14.30
CA ASN A 520 21.90 -6.69 -14.74
C ASN A 520 21.83 -5.91 -16.04
N ILE A 521 21.32 -6.54 -17.09
CA ILE A 521 21.11 -6.00 -18.45
C ILE A 521 19.66 -6.24 -18.91
N CYS A 522 18.73 -6.36 -17.96
CA CYS A 522 17.31 -6.56 -18.26
C CYS A 522 16.73 -5.40 -19.07
N ARG A 523 15.75 -5.69 -19.93
CA ARG A 523 15.02 -4.68 -20.72
C ARG A 523 13.52 -4.74 -20.44
N ARG A 524 12.82 -3.66 -20.78
CA ARG A 524 11.35 -3.65 -20.79
C ARG A 524 10.86 -4.66 -21.83
N ILE A 525 9.72 -5.30 -21.55
CA ILE A 525 9.14 -6.32 -22.44
C ILE A 525 8.92 -5.79 -23.86
N PRO A 526 8.38 -4.58 -24.08
CA PRO A 526 8.20 -4.03 -25.43
C PRO A 526 9.51 -3.77 -26.17
N ASP A 527 10.60 -3.51 -25.43
CA ASP A 527 11.92 -3.15 -25.96
C ASP A 527 12.85 -4.37 -26.05
N SER A 528 12.31 -5.58 -26.23
CA SER A 528 13.11 -6.81 -26.28
C SER A 528 14.09 -6.81 -27.47
N ILE A 529 15.27 -7.39 -27.28
CA ILE A 529 16.28 -7.50 -28.35
C ILE A 529 16.23 -8.90 -28.97
N GLN A 530 16.15 -8.94 -30.30
CA GLN A 530 16.49 -10.13 -31.08
C GLN A 530 18.01 -10.22 -31.20
N VAL A 531 18.60 -11.23 -30.54
CA VAL A 531 20.06 -11.31 -30.37
C VAL A 531 20.69 -12.06 -31.54
N GLN A 532 21.82 -11.57 -32.06
CA GLN A 532 22.61 -12.33 -33.03
C GLN A 532 23.54 -13.32 -32.33
N ALA A 533 23.86 -14.43 -33.00
CA ALA A 533 24.78 -15.45 -32.48
C ALA A 533 26.17 -14.88 -32.14
N THR A 534 26.62 -13.82 -32.83
CA THR A 534 27.86 -13.09 -32.53
C THR A 534 27.82 -12.41 -31.17
N THR A 535 26.69 -11.84 -30.80
CA THR A 535 26.47 -11.16 -29.51
C THR A 535 26.34 -12.16 -28.37
N VAL A 536 25.70 -13.31 -28.59
CA VAL A 536 25.67 -14.40 -27.60
C VAL A 536 27.09 -14.94 -27.34
N LYS A 537 27.90 -15.12 -28.39
CA LYS A 537 29.32 -15.48 -28.25
C LYS A 537 30.10 -14.42 -27.47
N ALA A 538 29.92 -13.13 -27.77
CA ALA A 538 30.56 -12.03 -27.06
C ALA A 538 30.18 -12.01 -25.57
N LEU A 539 28.89 -12.14 -25.24
CA LEU A 539 28.40 -12.26 -23.87
C LEU A 539 29.04 -13.46 -23.15
N SER A 540 29.10 -14.60 -23.82
CA SER A 540 29.64 -15.84 -23.27
C SER A 540 31.14 -15.71 -22.97
N GLN A 541 31.90 -15.06 -23.85
CA GLN A 541 33.30 -14.72 -23.60
C GLN A 541 33.45 -13.71 -22.45
N CYS A 542 32.57 -12.71 -22.37
CA CYS A 542 32.53 -11.74 -21.29
C CYS A 542 32.33 -12.41 -19.93
N VAL A 543 31.34 -13.30 -19.81
CA VAL A 543 31.09 -14.06 -18.58
C VAL A 543 32.33 -14.84 -18.13
N SER A 544 33.05 -15.49 -19.06
CA SER A 544 34.29 -16.20 -18.74
C SER A 544 35.40 -15.30 -18.19
N ARG A 545 35.41 -14.01 -18.54
CA ARG A 545 36.39 -13.03 -18.05
C ARG A 545 36.02 -12.41 -16.69
N LEU A 546 34.82 -12.71 -16.16
CA LEU A 546 34.30 -12.13 -14.91
C LEU A 546 34.29 -13.19 -13.78
N PRO A 547 35.43 -13.45 -13.12
CA PRO A 547 35.63 -14.66 -12.30
C PRO A 547 34.72 -14.76 -11.07
N SER A 548 34.21 -13.64 -10.57
CA SER A 548 33.34 -13.58 -9.38
C SER A 548 31.85 -13.54 -9.72
N LEU A 549 31.47 -13.61 -10.99
CA LEU A 549 30.08 -13.46 -11.40
C LEU A 549 29.23 -14.61 -10.85
N THR A 550 28.20 -14.28 -10.08
CA THR A 550 27.23 -15.24 -9.52
C THR A 550 25.82 -15.01 -10.02
N ARG A 551 25.53 -13.85 -10.60
CA ARG A 551 24.20 -13.52 -11.10
C ARG A 551 24.27 -12.71 -12.38
N LEU A 552 23.66 -13.24 -13.44
CA LEU A 552 23.43 -12.53 -14.69
C LEU A 552 21.92 -12.37 -14.88
N GLU A 553 21.44 -11.14 -14.95
CA GLU A 553 20.05 -10.83 -15.23
C GLU A 553 19.92 -10.23 -16.63
N MET A 554 19.15 -10.87 -17.49
CA MET A 554 19.01 -10.53 -18.90
C MET A 554 17.58 -10.81 -19.40
N LEU A 555 16.59 -10.39 -18.62
CA LEU A 555 15.18 -10.50 -18.99
C LEU A 555 14.89 -9.67 -20.26
N SER A 556 13.98 -10.17 -21.08
CA SER A 556 13.59 -9.57 -22.38
C SER A 556 14.70 -9.60 -23.44
N TRP A 557 15.59 -10.60 -23.37
CA TRP A 557 16.49 -10.99 -24.45
C TRP A 557 15.91 -12.22 -25.16
N LEU A 558 15.65 -12.11 -26.46
CA LEU A 558 15.06 -13.19 -27.26
C LEU A 558 16.16 -14.20 -27.63
N LEU A 559 16.34 -15.19 -26.76
CA LEU A 559 17.31 -16.28 -26.92
C LEU A 559 16.62 -17.57 -27.35
N ASP A 560 17.17 -18.25 -28.33
CA ASP A 560 16.70 -19.56 -28.76
C ASP A 560 17.36 -20.71 -27.97
N LYS A 561 17.09 -21.96 -28.38
CA LYS A 561 17.66 -23.14 -27.72
C LYS A 561 19.17 -23.25 -27.93
N GLU A 562 19.68 -22.89 -29.11
CA GLU A 562 21.12 -22.97 -29.41
C GLU A 562 21.88 -21.88 -28.67
N ASP A 563 21.33 -20.67 -28.57
CA ASP A 563 21.91 -19.58 -27.77
C ASP A 563 22.09 -19.99 -26.31
N MET A 564 21.05 -20.60 -25.72
CA MET A 564 21.10 -21.07 -24.34
C MET A 564 22.08 -22.21 -24.12
N LYS A 565 22.33 -23.07 -25.13
CA LYS A 565 23.38 -24.08 -25.03
C LYS A 565 24.76 -23.43 -24.91
N VAL A 566 25.02 -22.36 -25.67
CA VAL A 566 26.30 -21.63 -25.61
C VAL A 566 26.49 -21.01 -24.21
N ILE A 567 25.47 -20.34 -23.68
CA ILE A 567 25.52 -19.72 -22.34
C ILE A 567 25.70 -20.78 -21.24
N ASN A 568 24.96 -21.89 -21.30
CA ASN A 568 25.05 -22.97 -20.31
C ASN A 568 26.42 -23.65 -20.34
N ALA A 569 26.99 -23.89 -21.53
CA ALA A 569 28.32 -24.47 -21.66
C ALA A 569 29.43 -23.57 -21.07
N VAL A 570 29.24 -22.25 -21.07
CA VAL A 570 30.14 -21.33 -20.35
C VAL A 570 29.89 -21.38 -18.85
N LYS A 571 28.63 -21.36 -18.42
CA LYS A 571 28.27 -21.46 -17.00
C LYS A 571 28.86 -22.70 -16.32
N GLU A 572 28.82 -23.85 -16.98
CA GLU A 572 29.39 -25.11 -16.45
C GLU A 572 30.90 -25.04 -16.23
N ARG A 573 31.61 -24.29 -17.08
CA ARG A 573 33.07 -24.09 -17.02
C ARG A 573 33.49 -22.88 -16.17
N HIS A 574 32.53 -22.11 -15.68
CA HIS A 574 32.79 -20.88 -14.93
C HIS A 574 33.31 -21.18 -13.51
N PRO A 575 34.23 -20.39 -12.92
CA PRO A 575 34.71 -20.60 -11.55
C PRO A 575 33.61 -20.62 -10.48
N GLN A 576 32.48 -19.98 -10.75
CA GLN A 576 31.29 -19.94 -9.89
C GLN A 576 30.16 -20.84 -10.40
N SER A 577 30.42 -21.92 -11.15
CA SER A 577 29.40 -22.74 -11.83
C SER A 577 28.21 -23.17 -10.93
N GLU A 578 28.48 -23.54 -9.67
CA GLU A 578 27.46 -23.94 -8.69
C GLU A 578 26.56 -22.78 -8.20
N ARG A 579 27.06 -21.54 -8.28
CA ARG A 579 26.37 -20.34 -7.77
C ARG A 579 25.84 -19.43 -8.88
N LEU A 580 26.42 -19.52 -10.07
CA LEU A 580 26.09 -18.67 -11.21
C LEU A 580 24.67 -18.94 -11.69
N THR A 581 23.80 -17.95 -11.49
CA THR A 581 22.40 -18.01 -11.91
C THR A 581 22.15 -17.04 -13.06
N VAL A 582 21.51 -17.53 -14.12
CA VAL A 582 21.15 -16.73 -15.30
C VAL A 582 19.63 -16.55 -15.33
N PHE A 583 19.16 -15.33 -15.15
CA PHE A 583 17.76 -14.94 -15.21
C PHE A 583 17.45 -14.34 -16.58
N TRP A 584 16.87 -15.14 -17.47
CA TRP A 584 16.62 -14.73 -18.87
C TRP A 584 15.14 -14.87 -19.29
N LYS A 585 14.34 -15.62 -18.52
CA LYS A 585 12.90 -15.79 -18.74
C LYS A 585 12.08 -15.13 -17.64
N TRP A 586 11.02 -14.46 -18.06
CA TRP A 586 9.95 -14.03 -17.15
C TRP A 586 9.20 -15.27 -16.65
N ILE A 587 9.13 -15.44 -15.33
CA ILE A 587 8.23 -16.41 -14.72
C ILE A 587 6.88 -15.72 -14.58
N VAL A 588 6.04 -15.87 -15.60
CA VAL A 588 4.66 -15.40 -15.56
C VAL A 588 3.78 -16.48 -14.93
N PRO A 589 2.82 -16.12 -14.05
CA PRO A 589 1.93 -17.09 -13.39
C PRO A 589 0.98 -17.82 -14.35
N PHE A 590 0.98 -17.46 -15.64
CA PHE A 590 0.15 -18.04 -16.69
C PHE A 590 0.99 -18.18 -17.97
N SER A 591 0.75 -19.21 -18.78
CA SER A 591 1.38 -19.34 -20.10
C SER A 591 1.04 -18.11 -20.96
N PRO A 592 2.03 -17.43 -21.58
CA PRO A 592 1.74 -16.26 -22.40
C PRO A 592 0.85 -16.65 -23.59
N VAL A 593 -0.26 -15.93 -23.76
CA VAL A 593 -1.13 -16.06 -24.93
C VAL A 593 -0.41 -15.39 -26.10
N ILE A 594 0.23 -16.18 -26.95
CA ILE A 594 0.82 -15.70 -28.20
C ILE A 594 -0.34 -15.49 -29.17
N GLN A 595 -0.80 -14.25 -29.35
CA GLN A 595 -1.59 -13.90 -30.53
C GLN A 595 -0.65 -13.94 -31.73
N LYS A 596 -0.92 -14.86 -32.65
CA LYS A 596 -0.23 -14.98 -33.94
C LYS A 596 -0.59 -13.84 -34.87
#